data_AF-A0A813NRU8-F1
#
_entry.id   AF-A0A813NRU8-F1
#
_cell.length_a   1.000
_cell.length_b   1.000
_cell.length_c   1.000
_cell.angle_alpha   90.00
_cell.angle_beta   90.00
_cell.angle_gamma   90.00
#
_symmetry.space_group_name_H-M   'P 1'
#
loop_
_entity.id
_entity.type
_entity.pdbx_description
1 polymer ?
#
loop_
_entity_poly.entity_id
_entity_poly.type
_entity_poly.pdbx_seq_one_letter_code
_entity_poly.pdbx_strand_id
1 'polypeptide(L)'
;MKQFSKLEKDYFDAYVYDTIWSLAYLYQSHLLSNQSIIGIFKNVLENIDFIGDTGRIRYLNGGRIGEVLVEQFVACRMMKDKTCRIPCYEEEDDCHLTVVKIFLAKYLESKDDSPILYKLNPIMWHGNGPPRDRTNQTIQFEHIYLSVFISISICSGIGLFISCTFLAFNIHFRSHRYIRMSSPTLNNIILGCCVLAYINMILTLWPPPPFINVMDFISV
;
A
#
# COMPACT_ATOMS: atom_id res chain seq x y z
N MET A 1 30.57 -20.95 4.35
CA MET A 1 30.10 -21.32 5.70
C MET A 1 31.17 -21.22 6.80
N LYS A 2 32.36 -21.83 6.67
CA LYS A 2 33.38 -21.82 7.75
C LYS A 2 33.92 -20.42 8.17
N GLN A 3 33.84 -19.43 7.29
CA GLN A 3 34.32 -18.08 7.57
C GLN A 3 33.30 -17.23 8.34
N PHE A 4 32.00 -17.46 8.09
CA PHE A 4 30.91 -16.84 8.85
C PHE A 4 30.88 -17.35 10.30
N SER A 5 31.08 -18.65 10.52
CA SER A 5 31.09 -19.23 11.87
C SER A 5 32.24 -18.74 12.75
N LYS A 6 33.35 -18.26 12.15
CA LYS A 6 34.48 -17.71 12.90
C LYS A 6 34.23 -16.26 13.32
N LEU A 7 33.72 -15.43 12.39
CA LEU A 7 33.33 -14.04 12.67
C LEU A 7 32.21 -13.94 13.72
N GLU A 8 31.25 -14.85 13.68
CA GLU A 8 30.17 -14.92 14.68
C GLU A 8 30.71 -15.29 16.07
N LYS A 9 31.68 -16.21 16.13
CA LYS A 9 32.33 -16.59 17.39
C LYS A 9 33.11 -15.42 17.99
N ASP A 10 33.91 -14.74 17.18
CA ASP A 10 34.70 -13.59 17.62
C ASP A 10 33.81 -12.42 18.12
N TYR A 11 32.59 -12.28 17.57
CA TYR A 11 31.62 -11.26 18.01
C TYR A 11 31.09 -11.52 19.42
N PHE A 12 30.68 -12.76 19.72
CA PHE A 12 30.13 -13.09 21.04
C PHE A 12 31.18 -13.13 22.14
N ASP A 13 32.44 -13.43 21.81
CA ASP A 13 33.54 -13.48 22.78
C ASP A 13 33.70 -12.14 23.53
N ALA A 14 33.55 -11.01 22.82
CA ALA A 14 33.61 -9.68 23.44
C ALA A 14 32.44 -9.42 24.41
N TYR A 15 31.23 -9.89 24.10
CA TYR A 15 30.09 -9.79 25.03
C TYR A 15 30.26 -10.66 26.27
N VAL A 16 30.84 -11.85 26.12
CA VAL A 16 31.14 -12.74 27.24
C VAL A 16 32.17 -12.08 28.16
N TYR A 17 33.23 -11.50 27.59
CA TYR A 17 34.24 -10.77 28.35
C TYR A 17 33.64 -9.63 29.16
N ASP A 18 32.82 -8.79 28.53
CA ASP A 18 32.13 -7.68 29.19
C ASP A 18 31.16 -8.15 30.28
N THR A 19 30.51 -9.31 30.07
CA THR A 19 29.60 -9.91 31.06
C THR A 19 30.34 -10.37 32.31
N ILE A 20 31.52 -10.98 32.15
CA ILE A 20 32.36 -11.40 33.30
C ILE A 20 32.78 -10.17 34.10
N TRP A 21 33.14 -9.06 33.43
CA TRP A 21 33.46 -7.80 34.10
C TRP A 21 32.26 -7.19 34.82
N SER A 22 31.07 -7.16 34.19
CA SER A 22 29.83 -6.72 34.86
C SER A 22 29.53 -7.54 36.12
N LEU A 23 29.73 -8.87 36.06
CA LEU A 23 29.56 -9.76 37.22
C LEU A 23 30.59 -9.48 38.32
N ALA A 24 31.84 -9.19 37.96
CA ALA A 24 32.87 -8.81 38.92
C ALA A 24 32.52 -7.50 39.64
N TYR A 25 32.02 -6.49 38.93
CA TYR A 25 31.51 -5.25 39.51
C TYR A 25 30.34 -5.49 40.47
N LEU A 26 29.39 -6.35 40.08
CA LEU A 26 28.26 -6.74 40.93
C LEU A 26 28.74 -7.43 42.21
N TYR A 27 29.67 -8.39 42.09
CA TYR A 27 30.23 -9.10 43.23
C TYR A 27 30.97 -8.16 44.19
N GLN A 28 31.80 -7.27 43.65
CA GLN A 28 32.51 -6.26 44.43
C GLN A 28 31.54 -5.34 45.19
N SER A 29 30.45 -4.93 44.54
CA SER A 29 29.43 -4.09 45.19
C SER A 29 28.66 -4.84 46.27
N HIS A 30 28.40 -6.14 46.07
CA HIS A 30 27.77 -6.99 47.08
C HIS A 30 28.63 -7.14 48.34
N LEU A 31 29.94 -7.34 48.20
CA LEU A 31 30.86 -7.43 49.34
C LEU A 31 30.87 -6.18 50.23
N LEU A 32 30.46 -5.04 49.68
CA LEU A 32 30.40 -3.75 50.37
C LEU A 32 29.02 -3.46 51.01
N SER A 33 28.02 -4.32 50.82
CA SER A 33 26.64 -4.09 51.25
C SER A 33 26.08 -5.25 52.09
N ASN A 34 25.39 -4.92 53.18
CA ASN A 34 24.82 -5.90 54.12
C ASN A 34 23.34 -6.23 53.81
N GLN A 35 22.87 -5.97 52.59
CA GLN A 35 21.48 -6.18 52.17
C GLN A 35 21.24 -7.53 51.48
N SER A 36 19.96 -7.87 51.26
CA SER A 36 19.57 -9.05 50.48
C SER A 36 20.12 -8.99 49.05
N ILE A 37 20.60 -10.13 48.56
CA ILE A 37 21.27 -10.29 47.25
C ILE A 37 20.39 -9.71 46.12
N ILE A 38 19.11 -10.07 46.05
CA ILE A 38 18.24 -9.73 44.91
C ILE A 38 17.98 -8.21 44.79
N GLY A 39 17.82 -7.52 45.92
CA GLY A 39 17.59 -6.07 45.93
C GLY A 39 18.84 -5.27 45.53
N ILE A 40 20.01 -5.73 45.99
CA ILE A 40 21.30 -5.14 45.61
C ILE A 40 21.51 -5.28 44.10
N PHE A 41 21.27 -6.45 43.53
CA PHE A 41 21.54 -6.71 42.12
C PHE A 41 20.79 -5.75 41.20
N LYS A 42 19.51 -5.46 41.46
CA LYS A 42 18.75 -4.52 40.62
C LYS A 42 19.31 -3.10 40.72
N ASN A 43 19.53 -2.61 41.94
CA ASN A 43 20.02 -1.25 42.16
C ASN A 43 21.44 -1.05 41.61
N VAL A 44 22.31 -2.04 41.79
CA VAL A 44 23.69 -1.97 41.29
C VAL A 44 23.68 -2.05 39.76
N LEU A 45 22.95 -3.00 39.17
CA LEU A 45 22.91 -3.18 37.72
C LEU A 45 22.43 -1.92 36.99
N GLU A 46 21.42 -1.24 37.53
CA GLU A 46 20.93 0.03 36.95
C GLU A 46 21.95 1.18 37.04
N ASN A 47 22.89 1.13 37.97
CA ASN A 47 23.89 2.19 38.20
C ASN A 47 25.28 1.85 37.67
N ILE A 48 25.48 0.66 37.11
CA ILE A 48 26.73 0.27 36.46
C ILE A 48 26.90 1.10 35.18
N ASP A 49 28.05 1.77 35.10
CA ASP A 49 28.50 2.49 33.92
C ASP A 49 30.02 2.34 33.78
N PHE A 50 30.45 1.55 32.80
CA PHE A 50 31.86 1.40 32.46
C PHE A 50 32.03 1.14 30.96
N ILE A 51 33.27 1.25 30.48
CA ILE A 51 33.61 1.01 29.07
C ILE A 51 34.23 -0.38 28.97
N GLY A 52 33.59 -1.28 28.22
CA GLY A 52 34.11 -2.59 27.87
C GLY A 52 34.55 -2.66 26.40
N ASP A 53 34.83 -3.88 25.93
CA ASP A 53 35.31 -4.13 24.57
C ASP A 53 34.23 -3.87 23.51
N THR A 54 32.96 -4.10 23.86
CA THR A 54 31.82 -3.80 22.99
C THR A 54 31.28 -2.37 23.15
N GLY A 55 31.99 -1.52 23.90
CA GLY A 55 31.64 -0.12 24.14
C GLY A 55 31.11 0.15 25.55
N ARG A 56 30.40 1.26 25.73
CA ARG A 56 29.88 1.67 27.04
C ARG A 56 28.75 0.74 27.49
N ILE A 57 28.87 0.18 28.68
CA ILE A 57 27.94 -0.78 29.27
C ILE A 57 27.06 -0.06 30.27
N ARG A 58 25.77 -0.02 30.00
CA ARG A 58 24.73 0.52 30.87
C ARG A 58 23.51 -0.38 30.77
N TYR A 59 22.72 -0.46 31.83
CA TYR A 59 21.50 -1.26 31.86
C TYR A 59 20.26 -0.41 32.13
N LEU A 60 19.16 -0.75 31.48
CA LEU A 60 17.84 -0.17 31.66
C LEU A 60 16.81 -1.29 31.71
N ASN A 61 16.01 -1.33 32.78
CA ASN A 61 14.96 -2.35 32.97
C ASN A 61 15.46 -3.81 32.84
N GLY A 62 16.71 -4.06 33.23
CA GLY A 62 17.36 -5.38 33.11
C GLY A 62 17.91 -5.72 31.72
N GLY A 63 17.68 -4.88 30.71
CA GLY A 63 18.31 -4.97 29.39
C GLY A 63 19.59 -4.14 29.33
N ARG A 64 20.60 -4.60 28.58
CA ARG A 64 21.77 -3.78 28.28
C ARG A 64 21.43 -2.78 27.19
N ILE A 65 21.71 -1.50 27.43
CA ILE A 65 21.63 -0.45 26.42
C ILE A 65 22.75 -0.67 25.41
N GLY A 66 22.37 -0.91 24.16
CA GLY A 66 23.28 -1.15 23.04
C GLY A 66 23.06 -0.19 21.89
N GLU A 67 23.94 -0.28 20.90
CA GLU A 67 23.74 0.38 19.61
C GLU A 67 23.12 -0.58 18.61
N VAL A 68 22.15 -0.08 17.84
CA VAL A 68 21.53 -0.83 16.74
C VAL A 68 21.98 -0.24 15.43
N LEU A 69 22.61 -1.07 14.60
CA LEU A 69 23.07 -0.69 13.28
C LEU A 69 22.06 -1.15 12.23
N VAL A 70 21.55 -0.20 11.43
CA VAL A 70 20.62 -0.47 10.34
C VAL A 70 21.41 -0.50 9.05
N GLU A 71 21.24 -1.57 8.29
CA GLU A 71 21.95 -1.82 7.05
C GLU A 71 20.97 -2.11 5.92
N GLN A 72 21.37 -1.77 4.69
CA GLN A 72 20.61 -2.06 3.48
C GLN A 72 21.49 -2.81 2.49
N PHE A 73 20.91 -3.84 1.89
CA PHE A 73 21.47 -4.52 0.73
C PHE A 73 21.07 -3.76 -0.53
N VAL A 74 22.06 -3.31 -1.29
CA VAL A 74 21.87 -2.52 -2.49
C VAL A 74 22.61 -3.17 -3.64
N ALA A 75 21.92 -3.35 -4.76
CA ALA A 75 22.53 -3.82 -5.99
C ALA A 75 23.41 -2.72 -6.57
N CYS A 76 24.63 -3.09 -6.98
CA CYS A 76 25.53 -2.18 -7.63
C CYS A 76 26.26 -2.81 -8.81
N ARG A 77 26.73 -1.93 -9.69
CA ARG A 77 27.50 -2.26 -10.87
C ARG A 77 28.98 -2.23 -10.49
N MET A 78 29.63 -3.38 -10.58
CA MET A 78 31.07 -3.46 -10.42
C MET A 78 31.74 -3.02 -11.72
N MET A 79 32.52 -1.94 -11.66
CA MET A 79 33.37 -1.53 -12.78
C MET A 79 34.62 -2.41 -12.88
N LYS A 80 35.31 -2.35 -14.03
CA LYS A 80 36.62 -2.99 -14.23
C LYS A 80 37.64 -2.59 -13.15
N ASP A 81 37.49 -1.39 -12.58
CA ASP A 81 38.32 -0.86 -11.49
C ASP A 81 37.92 -1.36 -10.09
N LYS A 82 37.04 -2.37 -9.99
CA LYS A 82 36.47 -2.90 -8.74
C LYS A 82 35.72 -1.85 -7.90
N THR A 83 35.38 -0.71 -8.47
CA THR A 83 34.54 0.30 -7.86
C THR A 83 33.07 -0.02 -8.11
N CYS A 84 32.26 0.12 -7.06
CA CYS A 84 30.83 -0.16 -7.07
C CYS A 84 30.08 1.16 -7.27
N ARG A 85 29.40 1.34 -8.41
CA ARG A 85 28.57 2.53 -8.67
C ARG A 85 27.12 2.24 -8.31
N ILE A 86 26.54 3.12 -7.51
CA ILE A 86 25.18 3.04 -6.97
C ILE A 86 24.47 4.37 -7.31
N PRO A 87 23.17 4.39 -7.68
CA PRO A 87 22.26 3.27 -7.93
C PRO A 87 22.41 2.71 -9.36
N CYS A 88 22.00 1.46 -9.57
CA CYS A 88 21.90 0.87 -10.91
C CYS A 88 20.43 0.84 -11.34
N TYR A 89 20.11 1.61 -12.37
CA TYR A 89 18.88 1.45 -13.14
C TYR A 89 19.25 0.69 -14.42
N GLU A 90 18.47 -0.34 -14.78
CA GLU A 90 18.61 -1.10 -16.04
C GLU A 90 18.57 -0.12 -17.23
N GLU A 91 19.42 -0.18 -18.25
CA GLU A 91 19.51 -1.21 -19.30
C GLU A 91 20.94 -1.21 -19.90
N GLU A 92 21.61 -2.36 -20.01
CA GLU A 92 22.69 -2.66 -20.97
C GLU A 92 23.21 -4.11 -20.76
N ASP A 93 23.25 -4.89 -21.83
CA ASP A 93 23.24 -6.37 -21.86
C ASP A 93 24.51 -7.12 -21.39
N ASP A 94 25.49 -6.46 -20.76
CA ASP A 94 26.77 -7.13 -20.40
C ASP A 94 27.35 -6.67 -19.04
N CYS A 95 26.69 -7.03 -17.94
CA CYS A 95 27.22 -6.73 -16.60
C CYS A 95 26.86 -7.75 -15.51
N HIS A 96 27.83 -8.04 -14.63
CA HIS A 96 27.63 -8.84 -13.42
C HIS A 96 27.08 -7.97 -12.27
N LEU A 97 25.79 -8.15 -11.96
CA LEU A 97 25.14 -7.50 -10.81
C LEU A 97 25.71 -8.07 -9.50
N THR A 98 26.19 -7.20 -8.62
CA THR A 98 26.66 -7.59 -7.26
C THR A 98 25.82 -6.88 -6.20
N VAL A 99 25.55 -7.55 -5.09
CA VAL A 99 24.86 -6.95 -3.94
C VAL A 99 25.88 -6.53 -2.90
N VAL A 100 25.84 -5.27 -2.49
CA VAL A 100 26.71 -4.69 -1.46
C VAL A 100 25.89 -4.28 -0.25
N LYS A 101 26.47 -4.44 0.94
CA LYS A 101 25.88 -4.04 2.22
C LYS A 101 26.31 -2.62 2.56
N ILE A 102 25.36 -1.74 2.86
CA ILE A 102 25.60 -0.34 3.17
C ILE A 102 25.01 -0.02 4.54
N PHE A 103 25.77 0.69 5.37
CA PHE A 103 25.32 1.19 6.67
C PHE A 103 24.44 2.43 6.48
N LEU A 104 23.20 2.38 6.96
CA LEU A 104 22.21 3.46 6.81
C LEU A 104 22.17 4.37 8.01
N ALA A 105 21.99 3.78 9.19
CA ALA A 105 21.74 4.52 10.42
C ALA A 105 22.26 3.76 11.63
N LYS A 106 22.62 4.51 12.66
CA LYS A 106 22.96 4.01 13.98
C LYS A 106 21.94 4.56 14.97
N TYR A 107 21.25 3.67 15.65
CA TYR A 107 20.30 3.98 16.70
C TYR A 107 20.95 3.75 18.06
N LEU A 108 20.91 4.77 18.90
CA LEU A 108 21.46 4.76 20.24
C LEU A 108 20.32 4.99 21.23
N GLU A 109 20.02 3.95 22.00
CA GLU A 109 19.10 4.03 23.12
C GLU A 109 19.82 4.72 24.29
N SER A 110 19.10 5.59 25.03
CA SER A 110 19.65 6.33 26.16
C SER A 110 18.73 6.18 27.37
N LYS A 111 19.34 6.22 28.57
CA LYS A 111 18.64 6.10 29.86
C LYS A 111 17.99 7.42 30.28
N ASP A 112 18.71 8.52 30.06
CA ASP A 112 18.34 9.85 30.55
C ASP A 112 17.87 10.78 29.41
N ASP A 113 18.31 10.51 28.19
CA ASP A 113 17.98 11.29 27.00
C ASP A 113 16.98 10.57 26.09
N SER A 114 16.37 11.32 25.18
CA SER A 114 15.61 10.72 24.09
C SER A 114 16.52 9.86 23.20
N PRO A 115 15.99 8.77 22.62
CA PRO A 115 16.78 7.92 21.74
C PRO A 115 17.25 8.69 20.51
N ILE A 116 18.52 8.51 20.15
CA ILE A 116 19.17 9.27 19.08
C ILE A 116 19.33 8.39 17.85
N LEU A 117 18.87 8.89 16.69
CA LEU A 117 19.07 8.24 15.39
C LEU A 117 20.10 9.03 14.58
N TYR A 118 21.28 8.46 14.42
CA TYR A 118 22.32 8.99 13.52
C TYR A 118 22.09 8.44 12.12
N LYS A 119 21.68 9.28 11.19
CA LYS A 119 21.54 8.91 9.78
C LYS A 119 22.90 9.10 9.09
N LEU A 120 23.50 8.00 8.62
CA LEU A 120 24.77 8.03 7.87
C LEU A 120 24.50 8.21 6.38
N ASN A 121 23.65 7.36 5.81
CA ASN A 121 23.36 7.34 4.38
C ASN A 121 21.84 7.40 4.12
N PRO A 122 21.40 7.97 2.99
CA PRO A 122 20.01 7.90 2.58
C PRO A 122 19.61 6.47 2.22
N ILE A 123 18.40 6.08 2.58
CA ILE A 123 17.79 4.79 2.17
C ILE A 123 17.47 4.87 0.68
N MET A 124 17.89 3.86 -0.07
CA MET A 124 17.61 3.77 -1.51
C MET A 124 16.38 2.90 -1.73
N TRP A 125 15.30 3.52 -2.19
CA TRP A 125 14.09 2.82 -2.59
C TRP A 125 14.08 2.65 -4.11
N HIS A 126 13.34 1.64 -4.57
CA HIS A 126 13.05 1.52 -5.99
C HIS A 126 11.99 2.58 -6.35
N GLY A 127 12.32 3.49 -7.27
CA GLY A 127 11.46 4.62 -7.64
C GLY A 127 11.54 5.82 -6.68
N ASN A 128 10.43 6.54 -6.51
CA ASN A 128 10.41 7.87 -5.88
C ASN A 128 10.24 7.88 -4.35
N GLY A 129 10.27 6.73 -3.68
CA GLY A 129 10.10 6.69 -2.22
C GLY A 129 9.74 5.30 -1.67
N PRO A 130 9.51 5.21 -0.34
CA PRO A 130 9.10 3.97 0.28
C PRO A 130 7.75 3.49 -0.28
N PRO A 131 7.57 2.17 -0.49
CA PRO A 131 6.31 1.62 -0.91
C PRO A 131 5.24 1.87 0.15
N ARG A 132 3.98 2.06 -0.28
CA ARG A 132 2.84 2.17 0.63
C ARG A 132 2.48 0.79 1.16
N ASP A 133 2.13 0.73 2.44
CA ASP A 133 1.71 -0.50 3.13
C ASP A 133 0.41 -1.08 2.54
N ARG A 134 -0.50 -0.21 2.10
CA ARG A 134 -1.78 -0.63 1.49
C ARG A 134 -1.93 -0.16 0.05
N THR A 135 -2.58 -0.99 -0.75
CA THR A 135 -3.07 -0.59 -2.08
C THR A 135 -4.16 0.46 -1.93
N ASN A 136 -4.06 1.54 -2.68
CA ASN A 136 -5.15 2.52 -2.79
C ASN A 136 -6.25 1.94 -3.68
N GLN A 137 -7.40 1.62 -3.07
CA GLN A 137 -8.59 1.23 -3.82
C GLN A 137 -9.34 2.49 -4.24
N THR A 138 -9.42 2.72 -5.55
CA THR A 138 -10.27 3.74 -6.15
C THR A 138 -11.48 3.05 -6.76
N ILE A 139 -12.66 3.29 -6.21
CA ILE A 139 -13.92 2.79 -6.77
C ILE A 139 -14.17 3.57 -8.06
N GLN A 140 -14.08 2.89 -9.21
CA GLN A 140 -14.49 3.44 -10.50
C GLN A 140 -15.85 2.88 -10.85
N PHE A 141 -16.84 3.75 -11.04
CA PHE A 141 -18.14 3.36 -11.54
C PHE A 141 -18.07 3.29 -13.06
N GLU A 142 -18.33 2.12 -13.64
CA GLU A 142 -18.48 2.00 -15.08
C GLU A 142 -19.83 2.60 -15.49
N HIS A 143 -19.79 3.65 -16.31
CA HIS A 143 -20.97 4.35 -16.79
C HIS A 143 -21.23 4.04 -18.26
N ILE A 144 -22.51 4.03 -18.64
CA ILE A 144 -22.92 3.95 -20.04
C ILE A 144 -22.50 5.23 -20.75
N TYR A 145 -21.91 5.11 -21.95
CA TYR A 145 -21.54 6.25 -22.76
C TYR A 145 -22.77 7.12 -23.09
N LEU A 146 -22.59 8.44 -23.01
CA LEU A 146 -23.64 9.42 -23.30
C LEU A 146 -24.22 9.27 -24.71
N SER A 147 -23.40 8.89 -25.68
CA SER A 147 -23.83 8.64 -27.07
C SER A 147 -24.91 7.56 -27.14
N VAL A 148 -24.71 6.43 -26.46
CA VAL A 148 -25.66 5.31 -26.40
C VAL A 148 -26.96 5.72 -25.72
N PHE A 149 -26.87 6.49 -24.62
CA PHE A 149 -28.03 7.05 -23.92
C PHE A 149 -28.90 7.91 -24.86
N ILE A 150 -28.29 8.84 -25.59
CA ILE A 150 -29.02 9.75 -26.49
C ILE A 150 -29.67 8.97 -27.63
N SER A 151 -28.95 8.05 -28.27
CA SER A 151 -29.47 7.26 -29.40
C SER A 151 -30.69 6.43 -29.01
N ILE A 152 -30.63 5.74 -27.86
CA ILE A 152 -31.73 4.90 -27.36
C ILE A 152 -32.92 5.77 -26.95
N SER A 153 -32.68 6.91 -26.30
CA SER A 153 -33.74 7.86 -25.90
C SER A 153 -34.55 8.35 -27.10
N ILE A 154 -33.86 8.80 -28.15
CA ILE A 154 -34.51 9.31 -29.37
C ILE A 154 -35.29 8.19 -30.06
N CYS A 155 -34.69 7.00 -30.20
CA CYS A 155 -35.34 5.85 -30.82
C CYS A 155 -36.62 5.44 -30.07
N SER A 156 -36.56 5.36 -28.73
CA SER A 156 -37.72 5.06 -27.90
C SER A 156 -38.81 6.13 -27.98
N GLY A 157 -38.43 7.41 -28.02
CA GLY A 157 -39.38 8.52 -28.17
C GLY A 157 -40.13 8.49 -29.50
N ILE A 158 -39.43 8.18 -30.60
CA ILE A 158 -40.04 8.00 -31.92
C ILE A 158 -41.00 6.80 -31.92
N GLY A 159 -40.57 5.67 -31.35
CA GLY A 159 -41.40 4.47 -31.23
C GLY A 159 -42.69 4.71 -30.43
N LEU A 160 -42.60 5.45 -29.33
CA LEU A 160 -43.74 5.84 -28.52
C LEU A 160 -44.74 6.69 -29.31
N PHE A 161 -44.26 7.71 -30.03
CA PHE A 161 -45.11 8.57 -30.86
C PHE A 161 -45.85 7.77 -31.95
N ILE A 162 -45.13 6.89 -32.65
CA ILE A 162 -45.70 6.04 -33.69
C ILE A 162 -46.74 5.07 -33.09
N SER A 163 -46.45 4.44 -31.96
CA SER A 163 -47.39 3.51 -31.31
C SER A 163 -48.68 4.22 -30.85
N CYS A 164 -48.57 5.43 -30.32
CA CYS A 164 -49.73 6.24 -29.91
C CYS A 164 -50.59 6.66 -31.10
N THR A 165 -49.99 7.08 -32.23
CA THR A 165 -50.74 7.46 -33.44
C THR A 165 -51.48 6.26 -34.03
N PHE A 166 -50.84 5.10 -34.12
CA PHE A 166 -51.50 3.88 -34.58
C PHE A 166 -52.60 3.40 -33.64
N LEU A 167 -52.41 3.53 -32.32
CA LEU A 167 -53.43 3.16 -31.34
C LEU A 167 -54.66 4.08 -31.48
N ALA A 168 -54.45 5.40 -31.58
CA ALA A 168 -55.53 6.36 -31.80
C ALA A 168 -56.27 6.11 -33.12
N PHE A 169 -55.53 5.82 -34.19
CA PHE A 169 -56.10 5.46 -35.48
C PHE A 169 -56.94 4.16 -35.41
N ASN A 170 -56.44 3.14 -34.72
CA ASN A 170 -57.13 1.85 -34.57
C ASN A 170 -58.44 2.00 -33.77
N ILE A 171 -58.44 2.87 -32.76
CA ILE A 171 -59.64 3.19 -31.97
C ILE A 171 -60.65 4.01 -32.81
N HIS A 172 -60.18 5.03 -33.53
CA HIS A 172 -61.06 5.94 -34.28
C HIS A 172 -61.76 5.25 -35.46
N PHE A 173 -61.02 4.48 -36.26
CA PHE A 173 -61.56 3.81 -37.45
C PHE A 173 -62.04 2.38 -37.20
N ARG A 174 -62.33 2.02 -35.93
CA ARG A 174 -62.75 0.68 -35.52
C ARG A 174 -63.98 0.14 -36.27
N SER A 175 -64.85 1.02 -36.77
CA SER A 175 -66.08 0.66 -37.50
C SER A 175 -65.85 0.25 -38.97
N HIS A 176 -64.68 0.52 -39.55
CA HIS A 176 -64.39 0.19 -40.95
C HIS A 176 -64.18 -1.31 -41.17
N ARG A 177 -64.83 -1.88 -42.19
CA ARG A 177 -64.80 -3.32 -42.52
C ARG A 177 -63.37 -3.87 -42.68
N TYR A 178 -62.44 -3.10 -43.25
CA TYR A 178 -61.04 -3.51 -43.42
C TYR A 178 -60.30 -3.69 -42.08
N ILE A 179 -60.48 -2.76 -41.13
CA ILE A 179 -59.82 -2.79 -39.82
C ILE A 179 -60.46 -3.85 -38.90
N ARG A 180 -61.74 -4.15 -39.13
CA ARG A 180 -62.47 -5.18 -38.38
C ARG A 180 -62.03 -6.61 -38.71
N MET A 181 -61.47 -6.86 -39.90
CA MET A 181 -61.03 -8.19 -40.35
C MET A 181 -59.75 -8.67 -39.65
N SER A 182 -58.93 -7.77 -39.08
CA SER A 182 -57.64 -8.08 -38.46
C SER A 182 -57.66 -8.21 -36.93
N SER A 183 -58.82 -8.48 -36.32
CA SER A 183 -59.02 -8.57 -34.85
C SER A 183 -58.62 -7.30 -34.09
N PRO A 184 -59.49 -6.28 -34.03
CA PRO A 184 -59.16 -4.96 -33.48
C PRO A 184 -58.82 -4.98 -31.97
N THR A 185 -59.35 -5.93 -31.21
CA THR A 185 -59.03 -6.06 -29.78
C THR A 185 -57.60 -6.52 -29.52
N LEU A 186 -57.11 -7.48 -30.31
CA LEU A 186 -55.72 -7.95 -30.23
C LEU A 186 -54.74 -6.86 -30.66
N ASN A 187 -55.04 -6.14 -31.74
CA ASN A 187 -54.17 -5.06 -32.23
C ASN A 187 -54.04 -3.92 -31.21
N ASN A 188 -55.13 -3.56 -30.50
CA ASN A 188 -55.08 -2.57 -29.44
C ASN A 188 -54.27 -3.04 -28.22
N ILE A 189 -54.34 -4.33 -27.86
CA ILE A 189 -53.51 -4.90 -26.79
C ILE A 189 -52.03 -4.85 -27.17
N ILE A 190 -51.67 -5.27 -28.40
CA ILE A 190 -50.28 -5.25 -28.89
C ILE A 190 -49.73 -3.82 -28.90
N LEU A 191 -50.48 -2.86 -29.43
CA LEU A 191 -50.07 -1.45 -29.43
C LEU A 191 -49.96 -0.87 -28.01
N GLY A 192 -50.82 -1.30 -27.08
CA GLY A 192 -50.71 -0.98 -25.66
C GLY A 192 -49.41 -1.53 -25.04
N CYS A 193 -49.04 -2.77 -25.34
CA CYS A 193 -47.79 -3.37 -24.91
C CYS A 193 -46.56 -2.60 -25.46
N CYS A 194 -46.60 -2.18 -26.73
CA CYS A 194 -45.55 -1.37 -27.33
C CYS A 194 -45.37 -0.03 -26.61
N VAL A 195 -46.48 0.67 -26.28
CA VAL A 195 -46.44 1.92 -25.50
C VAL A 195 -45.77 1.69 -24.13
N LEU A 196 -46.17 0.64 -23.41
CA LEU A 196 -45.60 0.31 -22.10
C LEU A 196 -44.10 -0.03 -22.18
N ALA A 197 -43.67 -0.75 -23.22
CA ALA A 197 -42.26 -1.09 -23.43
C ALA A 197 -41.39 0.15 -23.66
N TYR A 198 -41.84 1.10 -24.51
CA TYR A 198 -41.10 2.34 -24.75
C TYR A 198 -41.02 3.23 -23.49
N ILE A 199 -42.09 3.28 -22.70
CA ILE A 199 -42.10 4.00 -21.41
C ILE A 199 -41.09 3.36 -20.44
N ASN A 200 -41.04 2.03 -20.35
CA ASN A 200 -40.09 1.34 -19.48
C ASN A 200 -38.63 1.58 -19.89
N MET A 201 -38.36 1.67 -21.20
CA MET A 201 -37.01 1.97 -21.70
C MET A 201 -36.55 3.37 -21.27
N ILE A 202 -37.44 4.37 -21.36
CA ILE A 202 -37.15 5.74 -20.92
C ILE A 202 -36.93 5.79 -19.40
N LEU A 203 -37.75 5.05 -18.64
CA LEU A 203 -37.64 5.00 -17.18
C LEU A 203 -36.35 4.32 -16.70
N THR A 204 -35.97 3.21 -17.32
CA THR A 204 -34.75 2.46 -16.97
C THR A 204 -33.49 3.29 -17.24
N LEU A 205 -33.55 4.14 -18.27
CA LEU A 205 -32.45 4.99 -18.66
C LEU A 205 -32.31 6.24 -17.77
N TRP A 206 -33.35 6.59 -17.01
CA TRP A 206 -33.38 7.71 -16.06
C TRP A 206 -33.05 7.20 -14.65
N PRO A 207 -31.94 7.58 -13.98
CA PRO A 207 -31.22 8.86 -14.06
C PRO A 207 -30.06 8.86 -15.07
N PRO A 208 -29.78 10.02 -15.72
CA PRO A 208 -28.61 10.15 -16.58
C PRO A 208 -27.32 9.84 -15.80
N PRO A 209 -26.27 9.32 -16.47
CA PRO A 209 -24.98 9.11 -15.83
C PRO A 209 -24.54 10.41 -15.13
N PRO A 210 -24.01 10.33 -13.89
CA PRO A 210 -23.59 11.50 -13.14
C PRO A 210 -22.66 12.35 -14.01
N PHE A 211 -22.99 13.63 -14.12
CA PHE A 211 -22.40 14.61 -15.03
C PHE A 211 -20.89 14.42 -15.17
N ILE A 212 -20.47 14.01 -16.37
CA ILE A 212 -19.12 14.30 -16.85
C ILE A 212 -19.11 15.80 -17.12
N ASN A 213 -18.18 16.53 -16.48
CA ASN A 213 -17.92 17.91 -16.82
C ASN A 213 -17.70 17.98 -18.33
N VAL A 214 -18.52 18.78 -19.03
CA VAL A 214 -18.45 18.99 -20.49
C VAL A 214 -17.06 19.50 -20.94
N MET A 215 -16.16 19.81 -19.99
CA MET A 215 -14.78 20.22 -20.22
C MET A 215 -13.81 19.06 -20.56
N ASP A 216 -14.16 17.80 -20.30
CA ASP A 216 -13.26 16.66 -20.62
C ASP A 216 -13.29 16.26 -22.11
N PHE A 217 -14.23 16.79 -22.90
CA PHE A 217 -14.36 16.54 -24.34
C PHE A 217 -13.64 17.57 -25.23
N ILE A 218 -13.01 18.62 -24.65
CA ILE A 218 -12.28 19.65 -25.41
C ILE A 218 -10.75 19.44 -25.37
N SER A 219 -10.25 18.49 -24.57
CA SER A 219 -8.80 18.20 -24.49
C SER A 219 -8.40 16.87 -25.14
N VAL A 220 -8.79 16.67 -26.40
CA VAL A 220 -8.11 15.74 -27.33
C VAL A 220 -7.58 16.54 -28.51
#